data_AF-A0A3B9FXH1-F1
#
_entry.id   AF-A0A3B9FXH1-F1
#
_cell.length_a   1.000
_cell.length_b   1.000
_cell.length_c   1.000
_cell.angle_alpha   90.00
_cell.angle_beta   90.00
_cell.angle_gamma   90.00
#
_symmetry.space_group_name_H-M   'P 1'
#
loop_
_entity.id
_entity.type
_entity.pdbx_description
1 polymer ?
#
loop_
_entity_poly.entity_id
_entity_poly.type
_entity_poly.pdbx_seq_one_letter_code
_entity_poly.pdbx_strand_id
1 'polypeptide(L)'
;RQGKHFYSTGEILIEKSTIEDGHAEAEFSWTFPLTEAELVYSDGENVNSVIVPLEDTTSYGRKTVSFDFPKGMKWARLLATDIAGNSAFSMPVHFKK
;
A
#
# COMPACT_ATOMS: atom_id res chain seq x y z
N ARG A 1 11.74 14.62 37.69
CA ARG A 1 12.27 14.04 36.42
C ARG A 1 11.96 15.02 35.30
N GLN A 2 12.95 15.50 34.54
CA GLN A 2 12.70 16.33 33.36
C GLN A 2 12.11 15.42 32.29
N GLY A 3 10.81 15.54 32.01
CA GLY A 3 10.05 14.68 31.09
C GLY A 3 10.49 14.81 29.64
N LYS A 4 11.69 14.32 29.31
CA LYS A 4 12.17 14.19 27.94
C LYS A 4 11.70 12.85 27.39
N HIS A 5 10.51 12.85 26.78
CA HIS A 5 9.97 11.71 26.06
C HIS A 5 9.80 12.04 24.59
N PHE A 6 10.12 11.07 23.74
CA PHE A 6 9.89 11.10 22.30
C PHE A 6 9.22 9.77 21.92
N TYR A 7 8.18 9.83 21.10
CA TYR A 7 7.50 8.67 20.53
C TYR A 7 7.37 8.92 19.03
N SER A 8 7.62 7.89 18.22
CA SER A 8 7.39 7.91 16.77
C SER A 8 6.28 6.92 16.46
N THR A 9 5.38 7.28 15.55
CA THR A 9 4.24 6.44 15.18
C THR A 9 4.58 5.38 14.15
N GLY A 10 5.77 5.44 13.53
CA GLY A 10 6.14 4.60 12.40
C GLY A 10 6.19 5.40 11.10
N GLU A 11 6.61 4.73 10.04
CA GLU A 11 6.73 5.25 8.68
C GLU A 11 6.63 4.07 7.72
N ILE A 12 5.94 4.28 6.60
CA ILE A 12 5.84 3.38 5.48
C ILE A 12 6.21 4.17 4.22
N LEU A 13 7.04 3.59 3.36
CA LEU A 13 7.44 4.15 2.09
C LEU A 13 7.06 3.19 0.96
N ILE A 14 6.46 3.74 -0.10
CA ILE A 14 6.31 3.06 -1.39
C ILE A 14 7.56 3.40 -2.20
N GLU A 15 8.57 2.52 -2.17
CA GLU A 15 9.87 2.79 -2.79
C GLU A 15 9.77 2.77 -4.32
N LYS A 16 9.01 1.81 -4.84
CA LYS A 16 8.73 1.64 -6.26
C LYS A 16 7.32 1.13 -6.44
N SER A 17 6.65 1.56 -7.51
CA SER A 17 5.39 0.96 -7.92
C SER A 17 5.23 1.01 -9.43
N THR A 18 4.61 -0.05 -9.96
CA THR A 18 4.14 -0.15 -11.34
C THR A 18 2.69 -0.59 -11.30
N ILE A 19 1.81 0.16 -11.95
CA ILE A 19 0.40 -0.17 -12.06
C ILE A 19 0.04 -0.17 -13.54
N GLU A 20 -0.34 -1.33 -14.05
CA GLU A 20 -0.80 -1.57 -15.42
C GLU A 20 -2.24 -2.12 -15.40
N ASP A 21 -2.92 -2.15 -16.54
CA ASP A 21 -4.29 -2.66 -16.58
C ASP A 21 -4.35 -4.16 -16.26
N GLY A 22 -4.92 -4.46 -15.10
CA GLY A 22 -5.10 -5.81 -14.56
C GLY A 22 -3.95 -6.35 -13.70
N HIS A 23 -2.84 -5.61 -13.55
CA HIS A 23 -1.73 -6.03 -12.70
C HIS A 23 -1.01 -4.84 -12.05
N ALA A 24 -0.61 -4.99 -10.79
CA ALA A 24 0.20 -4.00 -10.09
C ALA A 24 1.27 -4.67 -9.22
N GLU A 25 2.40 -3.99 -9.07
CA GLU A 25 3.48 -4.39 -8.17
C GLU A 25 3.98 -3.17 -7.41
N ALA A 26 4.28 -3.35 -6.13
CA ALA A 26 4.94 -2.32 -5.33
C ALA A 26 5.91 -2.89 -4.31
N GLU A 27 7.02 -2.18 -4.15
CA GLU A 27 8.01 -2.41 -3.10
C GLU A 27 7.72 -1.45 -1.94
N PHE A 28 7.36 -2.02 -0.79
CA PHE A 28 7.15 -1.27 0.44
C PHE A 28 8.34 -1.45 1.36
N SER A 29 8.73 -0.40 2.06
CA SER A 29 9.55 -0.48 3.27
C SER A 29 8.86 0.22 4.43
N TRP A 30 9.14 -0.25 5.65
CA TRP A 30 8.41 0.19 6.83
C TRP A 30 9.25 0.08 8.09
N THR A 31 8.85 0.79 9.13
CA THR A 31 9.46 0.70 10.46
C THR A 31 8.72 -0.26 11.39
N PHE A 32 7.39 -0.25 11.37
CA PHE A 32 6.55 -1.17 12.13
C PHE A 32 5.92 -2.24 11.24
N PRO A 33 5.69 -3.47 11.74
CA PRO A 33 5.04 -4.54 10.98
C PRO A 33 3.79 -4.05 10.24
N LEU A 34 3.63 -4.52 9.01
CA LEU A 34 2.44 -4.24 8.22
C LEU A 34 1.27 -5.12 8.70
N THR A 35 0.06 -4.59 8.62
CA THR A 35 -1.16 -5.39 8.70
C THR A 35 -1.51 -5.92 7.32
N GLU A 36 -1.43 -5.04 6.31
CA GLU A 36 -1.86 -5.34 4.95
C GLU A 36 -1.30 -4.35 3.93
N ALA A 37 -1.34 -4.77 2.67
CA ALA A 37 -1.28 -3.88 1.53
C ALA A 37 -2.53 -4.04 0.68
N GLU A 38 -3.02 -2.96 0.10
CA GLU A 38 -4.28 -2.91 -0.64
C GLU A 38 -4.09 -2.23 -2.00
N LEU A 39 -4.67 -2.82 -3.04
CA LEU A 39 -4.88 -2.16 -4.32
C LEU A 39 -6.35 -1.77 -4.43
N VAL A 40 -6.62 -0.47 -4.61
CA VAL A 40 -7.96 0.07 -4.86
C VAL A 40 -8.08 0.46 -6.33
N TYR A 41 -9.15 0.05 -6.99
CA TYR A 41 -9.34 0.27 -8.43
C TYR A 41 -10.81 0.57 -8.78
N SER A 42 -11.04 1.14 -9.97
CA SER A 42 -12.39 1.51 -10.42
C SER A 42 -12.54 1.48 -11.93
N ASP A 43 -13.72 1.06 -12.39
CA ASP A 43 -14.21 1.17 -13.78
C ASP A 43 -14.81 2.57 -14.09
N GLY A 44 -14.86 3.45 -13.09
CA GLY A 44 -15.46 4.78 -13.13
C GLY A 44 -16.92 4.86 -12.68
N GLU A 45 -17.53 3.74 -12.33
CA GLU A 45 -18.85 3.65 -11.71
C GLU A 45 -18.76 3.03 -10.32
N ASN A 46 -17.99 1.95 -10.19
CA ASN A 46 -17.79 1.18 -8.96
C ASN A 46 -16.33 1.27 -8.50
N VAL A 47 -16.11 1.26 -7.19
CA VAL A 47 -14.78 1.19 -6.56
C VAL A 47 -14.67 -0.14 -5.84
N ASN A 48 -13.60 -0.88 -6.10
CA ASN A 48 -13.32 -2.19 -5.52
C ASN A 48 -11.87 -2.23 -5.03
N SER A 49 -11.52 -3.26 -4.26
CA SER A 49 -10.14 -3.45 -3.81
C SER A 49 -9.73 -4.91 -3.66
N VAL A 50 -8.41 -5.13 -3.69
CA VAL A 50 -7.75 -6.39 -3.35
C VAL A 50 -6.82 -6.14 -2.17
N ILE A 51 -6.97 -6.93 -1.12
CA ILE A 51 -6.17 -6.84 0.11
C ILE A 51 -5.23 -8.04 0.17
N VAL A 52 -3.96 -7.79 0.47
CA VAL A 52 -2.94 -8.79 0.75
C VAL A 52 -2.55 -8.66 2.23
N PRO A 53 -2.85 -9.67 3.07
CA PRO A 53 -2.41 -9.68 4.47
C PRO A 53 -0.89 -9.73 4.58
N LEU A 54 -0.33 -8.96 5.52
CA LEU A 54 1.11 -8.85 5.77
C LEU A 54 1.47 -8.98 7.26
N GLU A 55 0.61 -9.61 8.05
CA GLU A 55 0.78 -9.83 9.50
C GLU A 55 2.03 -10.65 9.87
N ASP A 56 2.63 -11.34 8.89
CA ASP A 56 3.87 -12.10 9.03
C ASP A 56 5.14 -11.24 8.99
N THR A 57 5.00 -9.94 8.69
CA THR A 57 6.13 -9.02 8.57
C THR A 57 6.69 -8.61 9.94
N THR A 58 7.99 -8.34 9.98
CA THR A 58 8.69 -7.82 11.18
C THR A 58 9.00 -6.34 11.02
N SER A 59 9.37 -5.67 12.12
CA SER A 59 9.83 -4.27 12.11
C SER A 59 11.02 -4.07 11.15
N TYR A 60 11.15 -2.84 10.63
CA TYR A 60 12.25 -2.42 9.73
C TYR A 60 12.41 -3.33 8.51
N GLY A 61 11.29 -3.67 7.87
CA GLY A 61 11.24 -4.59 6.75
C GLY A 61 11.13 -3.92 5.39
N ARG A 62 11.31 -4.73 4.35
CA ARG A 62 11.02 -4.41 2.96
C ARG A 62 10.45 -5.64 2.26
N LYS A 63 9.40 -5.48 1.46
CA LYS A 63 8.78 -6.57 0.69
C LYS A 63 8.11 -6.01 -0.56
N THR A 64 8.25 -6.76 -1.65
CA THR A 64 7.50 -6.53 -2.88
C THR A 64 6.19 -7.31 -2.82
N VAL A 65 5.09 -6.66 -3.19
CA VAL A 65 3.75 -7.23 -3.22
C VAL A 65 3.17 -7.04 -4.61
N SER A 66 2.64 -8.12 -5.17
CA SER A 66 1.96 -8.12 -6.47
C SER A 66 0.45 -8.27 -6.27
N PHE A 67 -0.32 -7.62 -7.13
CA PHE A 67 -1.77 -7.60 -7.10
C PHE A 67 -2.30 -7.87 -8.51
N ASP A 68 -3.29 -8.75 -8.60
CA ASP A 68 -4.05 -8.97 -9.82
C ASP A 68 -5.46 -8.43 -9.65
N PHE A 69 -5.98 -7.75 -10.68
CA PHE A 69 -7.32 -7.19 -10.69
C PHE A 69 -7.94 -7.27 -12.10
N PRO A 70 -9.26 -7.08 -12.27
CA PRO A 70 -9.87 -7.14 -13.58
C PRO A 70 -9.30 -6.08 -14.54
N LYS A 71 -9.19 -6.42 -15.83
CA LYS A 71 -8.82 -5.49 -16.90
C LYS A 71 -9.96 -4.53 -17.27
N GLY A 72 -9.64 -3.47 -18.00
CA GLY A 72 -10.59 -2.47 -18.46
C GLY A 72 -10.96 -1.44 -17.39
N MET A 73 -10.14 -1.29 -16.36
CA MET A 73 -10.35 -0.29 -15.32
C MET A 73 -9.97 1.11 -15.83
N LYS A 74 -10.46 2.16 -15.16
CA LYS A 74 -10.10 3.56 -15.45
C LYS A 74 -8.93 4.04 -14.60
N TRP A 75 -8.86 3.58 -13.35
CA TRP A 75 -7.75 3.91 -12.47
C TRP A 75 -7.54 2.85 -11.40
N ALA A 76 -6.32 2.82 -10.86
CA ALA A 76 -5.98 2.07 -9.65
C ALA A 76 -4.94 2.82 -8.81
N ARG A 77 -4.88 2.54 -7.51
CA ARG A 77 -3.90 3.08 -6.55
C ARG A 77 -3.55 2.03 -5.50
N LEU A 78 -2.39 2.20 -4.88
CA LEU A 78 -1.88 1.31 -3.84
C LEU A 78 -1.95 1.97 -2.46
N LEU A 79 -2.04 1.15 -1.43
CA LEU A 79 -1.98 1.49 -0.02
C LEU A 79 -1.20 0.40 0.73
N ALA A 80 -0.48 0.77 1.78
CA ALA A 80 -0.02 -0.16 2.81
C ALA A 80 -0.30 0.44 4.19
N THR A 81 -0.66 -0.41 5.15
CA THR A 81 -1.02 -0.02 6.53
C THR A 81 -0.20 -0.81 7.53
N ASP A 82 0.28 -0.16 8.57
CA ASP A 82 1.01 -0.78 9.69
C ASP A 82 0.11 -1.10 10.89
N ILE A 83 0.65 -1.90 11.81
CA ILE A 83 0.03 -2.27 13.09
C ILE A 83 -0.41 -1.08 13.96
N ALA A 84 0.22 0.10 13.80
CA ALA A 84 -0.17 1.31 14.52
C ALA A 84 -1.25 2.13 13.79
N GLY A 85 -1.69 1.67 12.60
CA GLY A 85 -2.71 2.30 11.78
C GLY A 85 -2.20 3.45 10.92
N ASN A 86 -0.88 3.62 10.76
CA ASN A 86 -0.37 4.56 9.76
C ASN A 86 -0.44 3.91 8.38
N SER A 87 -0.64 4.72 7.35
CA SER A 87 -0.69 4.24 5.98
C SER A 87 0.08 5.12 5.01
N ALA A 88 0.64 4.51 3.98
CA ALA A 88 1.17 5.18 2.80
C ALA A 88 0.35 4.79 1.57
N PHE A 89 0.00 5.75 0.73
CA PHE A 89 -0.76 5.51 -0.50
C PHE A 89 -0.16 6.21 -1.71
N SER A 90 -0.29 5.58 -2.87
CA SER A 90 0.08 6.19 -4.14
C SER A 90 -1.02 7.14 -4.62
N MET A 91 -0.66 8.07 -5.51
CA MET A 91 -1.67 8.75 -6.33
C MET A 91 -2.33 7.73 -7.28
N PRO A 92 -3.59 7.95 -7.68
CA PRO A 92 -4.23 7.12 -8.70
C PRO A 92 -3.48 7.18 -10.03
N VAL A 93 -3.21 6.01 -10.60
CA VAL A 93 -2.73 5.85 -11.98
C VAL A 93 -3.96 5.69 -12.86
N HIS A 94 -4.14 6.60 -13.82
CA HIS A 94 -5.21 6.53 -14.79
C HIS A 94 -4.75 5.79 -16.04
N PHE A 95 -5.51 4.78 -16.45
CA PHE A 95 -5.23 4.05 -17.68
C PHE A 95 -5.80 4.83 -18.87
N LYS A 96 -4.97 5.04 -19.90
CA LYS A 96 -5.45 5.61 -21.16
C LYS A 96 -6.22 4.53 -21.92
N LYS A 97 -7.38 4.90 -22.45
CA LYS A 97 -8.05 4.11 -23.49
C LYS A 97 -7.29 4.22 -24.80
#